data_AF-B2AUP0-F1
#
_entry.id   AF-B2AUP0-F1
#
_cell.length_a   1.000
_cell.length_b   1.000
_cell.length_c   1.000
_cell.angle_alpha   90.00
_cell.angle_beta   90.00
_cell.angle_gamma   90.00
#
_symmetry.space_group_name_H-M   'P 1'
#
loop_
_entity.id
_entity.type
_entity.pdbx_description
1 polymer ?
#
loop_
_entity_poly.entity_id
_entity_poly.type
_entity_poly.pdbx_seq_one_letter_code
_entity_poly.pdbx_strand_id
1 'polypeptide(L)'
;MTYASSNKIPRWRPLTLTPIKVKGRGRKPKWQPPNPAQLQSLMEERRRKREEENGHDDVDGISSRSSKRSKQSFPPKSRLESLPPEMLWPIAVRSQNLHLLRVSKFLRGLLSDRSFELEMAVAAFGPTWDMYFGRPRSTTGSPPEPEQFPGDPKFQGNVLAARLMHDTRYMNVDFILKAQQVWCRQERTERHMEKAACILWKPPTQVQPKQEGSEANKDQRAEEKQELGYREREVEKIRERFDEDWQEFCDACPFNNTTKLEYEIGTNTQGPKGGYLDLHPLTPIPDRILKGPFDLESVKLLFWLVRGGARILPEHNWEATKHGFEQIMNMESRLGIYVLTLFDILGVFKKEHWPPFLLDEKMKWVKETRRVEMSAQSWKYRLSILAHRMFLSRQEQEENSRLGRDSLNSERRDRGPRR
;
A
#
# COMPACT_ATOMS: atom_id res chain seq x y z
N MET A 1 37.16 -35.30 30.26
CA MET A 1 35.68 -35.35 30.30
C MET A 1 35.17 -35.38 28.88
N THR A 2 34.85 -36.56 28.37
CA THR A 2 34.43 -36.83 26.99
C THR A 2 32.90 -36.93 26.95
N TYR A 3 32.23 -35.99 26.29
CA TYR A 3 30.78 -36.05 26.05
C TYR A 3 30.51 -36.89 24.80
N ALA A 4 29.93 -38.07 25.00
CA ALA A 4 29.37 -38.91 23.94
C ALA A 4 27.98 -38.38 23.54
N SER A 5 27.85 -37.86 22.32
CA SER A 5 26.59 -37.40 21.76
C SER A 5 25.90 -38.56 20.99
N SER A 6 24.91 -39.17 21.63
CA SER A 6 24.03 -40.20 21.04
C SER A 6 22.80 -39.54 20.41
N ASN A 7 22.88 -39.17 19.13
CA ASN A 7 21.71 -38.75 18.36
C ASN A 7 20.92 -39.98 17.88
N LYS A 8 19.92 -40.39 18.66
CA LYS A 8 18.87 -41.32 18.21
C LYS A 8 17.75 -40.53 17.56
N ILE A 9 17.67 -40.58 16.23
CA ILE A 9 16.57 -40.05 15.44
C ILE A 9 15.29 -40.86 15.77
N PRO A 10 14.18 -40.24 16.19
CA PRO A 10 12.95 -40.96 16.44
C PRO A 10 12.37 -41.45 15.11
N ARG A 11 12.13 -42.77 15.01
CA ARG A 11 11.41 -43.40 13.90
C ARG A 11 9.95 -42.93 13.92
N TRP A 12 9.55 -42.19 12.91
CA TRP A 12 8.16 -41.82 12.65
C TRP A 12 7.32 -43.09 12.47
N ARG A 13 6.31 -43.30 13.32
CA ARG A 13 5.29 -44.32 13.09
C ARG A 13 4.35 -43.80 11.99
N PRO A 14 4.03 -44.61 10.97
CA PRO A 14 3.03 -44.23 9.97
C PRO A 14 1.68 -44.06 10.68
N LEU A 15 1.10 -42.86 10.57
CA LEU A 15 -0.25 -42.58 11.04
C LEU A 15 -1.24 -43.37 10.18
N THR A 16 -1.92 -44.34 10.79
CA THR A 16 -3.09 -45.00 10.20
C THR A 16 -4.18 -43.96 10.00
N LEU A 17 -4.36 -43.54 8.74
CA LEU A 17 -5.41 -42.60 8.32
C LEU A 17 -6.77 -43.19 8.69
N THR A 18 -7.51 -42.50 9.57
CA THR A 18 -8.91 -42.81 9.84
C THR A 18 -9.72 -42.54 8.57
N PRO A 19 -10.48 -43.53 8.06
CA PRO A 19 -11.27 -43.36 6.85
C PRO A 19 -12.39 -42.33 7.09
N ILE A 20 -12.26 -41.17 6.45
CA ILE A 20 -13.31 -40.15 6.40
C ILE A 20 -14.43 -40.69 5.51
N LYS A 21 -15.56 -41.06 6.12
CA LYS A 21 -16.80 -41.37 5.39
C LYS A 21 -17.31 -40.10 4.71
N VAL A 22 -16.91 -39.88 3.46
CA VAL A 22 -17.48 -38.85 2.60
C VAL A 22 -18.93 -39.26 2.31
N LYS A 23 -19.91 -38.61 2.95
CA LYS A 23 -21.32 -38.71 2.57
C LYS A 23 -21.41 -38.37 1.08
N GLY A 24 -21.79 -39.34 0.26
CA GLY A 24 -21.93 -39.17 -1.18
C GLY A 24 -22.74 -37.93 -1.49
N ARG A 25 -22.13 -36.99 -2.23
CA ARG A 25 -22.84 -35.84 -2.77
C ARG A 25 -23.99 -36.39 -3.61
N GLY A 26 -25.22 -36.23 -3.11
CA GLY A 26 -26.42 -36.47 -3.90
C GLY A 26 -26.25 -35.75 -5.23
N ARG A 27 -26.49 -36.48 -6.32
CA ARG A 27 -26.41 -35.94 -7.68
C ARG A 27 -27.24 -34.66 -7.72
N LYS A 28 -26.58 -33.50 -7.86
CA LYS A 28 -27.30 -32.25 -8.10
C LYS A 28 -28.13 -32.48 -9.36
N PRO A 29 -29.44 -32.17 -9.37
CA PRO A 29 -30.24 -32.29 -10.58
C PRO A 29 -29.53 -31.51 -11.69
N LYS A 30 -29.40 -32.12 -12.87
CA LYS A 30 -28.88 -31.43 -14.06
C LYS A 30 -29.68 -30.15 -14.21
N TRP A 31 -28.99 -29.02 -14.20
CA TRP A 31 -29.61 -27.73 -14.43
C TRP A 31 -30.35 -27.80 -15.76
N GLN A 32 -31.67 -27.68 -15.71
CA GLN A 32 -32.50 -27.47 -16.87
C GLN A 32 -32.86 -25.99 -16.90
N PRO A 33 -32.71 -25.31 -18.04
CA PRO A 33 -33.18 -23.94 -18.16
C PRO A 33 -34.68 -23.89 -17.82
N PRO A 34 -35.11 -22.89 -17.02
CA PRO A 34 -36.50 -22.79 -16.60
C PRO A 34 -37.40 -22.73 -17.84
N ASN A 35 -38.47 -23.53 -17.83
CA ASN A 35 -39.44 -23.58 -18.92
C ASN A 35 -39.94 -22.14 -19.20
N PRO A 36 -39.82 -21.63 -20.45
CA PRO A 36 -40.19 -20.25 -20.76
C PRO A 36 -41.64 -19.90 -20.39
N ALA A 37 -42.54 -20.88 -20.39
CA ALA A 37 -43.92 -20.70 -19.92
C ALA A 37 -44.02 -20.38 -18.41
N GLN A 38 -43.16 -20.98 -17.58
CA GLN A 38 -43.10 -20.68 -16.14
C GLN A 38 -42.48 -19.32 -15.87
N LEU A 39 -41.53 -18.88 -16.70
CA LEU A 39 -40.94 -17.56 -16.56
C LEU A 39 -41.95 -16.46 -16.90
N GLN A 40 -42.75 -16.68 -17.96
CA GLN A 40 -43.84 -15.78 -18.33
C GLN A 40 -44.93 -15.73 -17.24
N SER A 41 -45.37 -16.88 -16.69
CA SER A 41 -46.36 -16.87 -15.60
C SER A 41 -45.85 -16.12 -14.36
N LEU A 42 -44.57 -16.27 -14.03
CA LEU A 42 -43.96 -15.58 -12.88
C LEU A 42 -43.77 -14.08 -13.12
N MET A 43 -43.53 -13.67 -14.36
CA MET A 43 -43.51 -12.26 -14.75
C MET A 43 -44.92 -11.65 -14.76
N GLU A 44 -45.93 -12.38 -15.25
CA GLU A 44 -47.34 -11.96 -15.24
C GLU A 44 -47.85 -11.81 -13.80
N GLU A 45 -47.48 -12.75 -12.91
CA GLU A 45 -47.84 -12.68 -11.49
C GLU A 45 -47.18 -11.49 -10.78
N ARG A 46 -45.92 -11.17 -11.11
CA ARG A 46 -45.25 -9.96 -10.62
C ARG A 46 -45.87 -8.67 -11.17
N ARG A 47 -46.35 -8.69 -12.41
CA ARG A 47 -47.02 -7.54 -13.04
C ARG A 47 -48.37 -7.29 -12.37
N ARG A 48 -49.18 -8.34 -12.20
CA ARG A 48 -50.47 -8.29 -11.51
C ARG A 48 -50.34 -7.78 -10.07
N LYS A 49 -49.30 -8.21 -9.35
CA LYS A 49 -49.03 -7.76 -7.97
C LYS A 49 -48.65 -6.27 -7.88
N ARG A 50 -48.02 -5.70 -8.91
CA ARG A 50 -47.72 -4.26 -8.97
C ARG A 50 -48.94 -3.42 -9.35
N GLU A 51 -49.82 -3.96 -10.19
CA GLU A 51 -51.07 -3.31 -10.56
C GLU A 51 -52.05 -3.29 -9.36
N GLU A 52 -52.05 -4.32 -8.51
CA GLU A 52 -52.84 -4.36 -7.27
C GLU A 52 -52.30 -3.41 -6.16
N GLU A 53 -51.00 -3.09 -6.13
CA GLU A 53 -50.41 -2.17 -5.14
C GLU A 53 -50.58 -0.68 -5.52
N ASN A 54 -50.88 -0.35 -6.78
CA ASN A 54 -51.02 1.03 -7.27
C ASN A 54 -52.47 1.54 -7.38
N GLY A 55 -53.46 0.75 -6.93
CA GLY A 55 -54.89 1.03 -7.13
C GLY A 55 -55.70 1.35 -5.88
N HIS A 56 -55.12 1.94 -4.84
CA HIS A 56 -55.88 2.25 -3.62
C HIS A 56 -55.45 3.58 -2.97
N ASP A 57 -55.84 4.68 -3.61
CA ASP A 57 -56.02 5.97 -2.95
C ASP A 57 -57.51 6.11 -2.56
N ASP A 58 -57.73 6.63 -1.35
CA ASP A 58 -58.98 7.02 -0.71
C ASP A 58 -59.94 5.92 -0.22
N VAL A 59 -59.96 5.73 1.11
CA VAL A 59 -61.05 6.15 2.03
C VAL A 59 -60.85 5.46 3.38
N ASP A 60 -60.92 6.27 4.45
CA ASP A 60 -60.87 5.88 5.85
C ASP A 60 -61.73 4.66 6.19
N GLY A 61 -61.10 3.59 6.68
CA GLY A 61 -61.82 2.38 7.05
C GLY A 61 -60.96 1.39 7.82
N ILE A 62 -61.05 1.44 9.14
CA ILE A 62 -60.49 0.49 10.10
C ILE A 62 -60.89 -0.94 9.69
N SER A 63 -59.96 -1.70 9.09
CA SER A 63 -60.16 -3.13 8.87
C SER A 63 -58.88 -3.92 9.13
N SER A 64 -58.91 -4.56 10.29
CA SER A 64 -57.99 -5.55 10.81
C SER A 64 -57.95 -6.82 9.94
N ARG A 65 -57.17 -6.81 8.85
CA ARG A 65 -56.80 -8.02 8.12
C ARG A 65 -55.30 -8.29 8.18
N SER A 66 -54.94 -8.92 9.30
CA SER A 66 -53.92 -9.98 9.44
C SER A 66 -53.08 -10.25 8.19
N SER A 67 -52.03 -9.43 8.01
CA SER A 67 -50.95 -9.74 7.09
C SER A 67 -50.11 -10.87 7.69
N LYS A 68 -50.43 -12.11 7.29
CA LYS A 68 -49.52 -13.26 7.38
C LYS A 68 -48.36 -13.09 6.41
N ARG A 69 -47.66 -11.94 6.48
CA ARG A 69 -46.32 -11.80 5.92
C ARG A 69 -45.48 -12.79 6.70
N SER A 70 -45.13 -13.90 6.05
CA SER A 70 -44.21 -14.90 6.58
C SER A 70 -43.07 -14.14 7.24
N LYS A 71 -42.95 -14.27 8.57
CA LYS A 71 -41.76 -13.87 9.30
C LYS A 71 -40.63 -14.63 8.62
N GLN A 72 -39.97 -13.97 7.66
CA GLN A 72 -38.70 -14.45 7.13
C GLN A 72 -37.81 -14.48 8.36
N SER A 73 -37.65 -15.67 8.93
CA SER A 73 -36.74 -15.92 10.01
C SER A 73 -35.38 -15.48 9.46
N PHE A 74 -34.92 -14.30 9.90
CA PHE A 74 -33.55 -13.92 9.66
C PHE A 74 -32.69 -15.12 10.08
N PRO A 75 -31.73 -15.54 9.25
CA PRO A 75 -30.87 -16.66 9.60
C PRO A 75 -30.29 -16.42 11.00
N PRO A 76 -30.19 -17.46 11.84
CA PRO A 76 -29.71 -17.30 13.20
C PRO A 76 -28.35 -16.62 13.17
N LYS A 77 -28.22 -15.51 13.91
CA LYS A 77 -26.98 -14.76 14.02
C LYS A 77 -25.86 -15.70 14.47
N SER A 78 -24.70 -15.62 13.84
CA SER A 78 -23.53 -16.34 14.30
C SER A 78 -23.15 -15.87 15.72
N ARG A 79 -22.43 -16.72 16.48
CA ARG A 79 -21.95 -16.34 17.84
C ARG A 79 -21.13 -15.05 17.83
N LEU A 80 -20.44 -14.77 16.72
CA LEU A 80 -19.69 -13.53 16.55
C LEU A 80 -20.65 -12.34 16.39
N GLU A 81 -21.68 -12.46 15.54
CA GLU A 81 -22.70 -11.40 15.35
C GLU A 81 -23.61 -11.15 16.57
N SER A 82 -23.62 -12.05 17.55
CA SER A 82 -24.31 -11.84 18.82
C SER A 82 -23.48 -11.06 19.85
N LEU A 83 -22.19 -10.84 19.61
CA LEU A 83 -21.36 -10.06 20.53
C LEU A 83 -21.67 -8.56 20.44
N PRO A 84 -21.54 -7.83 21.56
CA PRO A 84 -21.59 -6.38 21.55
C PRO A 84 -20.50 -5.78 20.64
N PRO A 85 -20.76 -4.62 20.02
CA PRO A 85 -19.79 -3.94 19.15
C PRO A 85 -18.45 -3.67 19.85
N GLU A 86 -18.49 -3.34 21.14
CA GLU A 86 -17.34 -3.03 21.99
C GLU A 86 -16.41 -4.23 22.18
N MET A 87 -16.93 -5.45 22.03
CA MET A 87 -16.15 -6.68 22.09
C MET A 87 -15.67 -7.11 20.71
N LEU A 88 -16.50 -6.90 19.68
CA LEU A 88 -16.15 -7.22 18.30
C LEU A 88 -14.95 -6.42 17.80
N TRP A 89 -14.87 -5.17 18.23
CA TRP A 89 -13.82 -4.27 17.84
C TRP A 89 -12.41 -4.71 18.28
N PRO A 90 -12.11 -4.88 19.58
CA PRO A 90 -10.81 -5.38 20.01
C PRO A 90 -10.46 -6.73 19.41
N ILE A 91 -11.46 -7.60 19.20
CA ILE A 91 -11.24 -8.90 18.54
C ILE A 91 -10.78 -8.68 17.11
N ALA A 92 -11.46 -7.83 16.34
CA ALA A 92 -11.10 -7.54 14.96
C ALA A 92 -9.71 -6.91 14.86
N VAL A 93 -9.42 -5.88 15.67
CA VAL A 93 -8.12 -5.21 15.72
C VAL A 93 -7.00 -6.17 16.11
N ARG A 94 -7.15 -6.93 17.20
CA ARG A 94 -6.12 -7.88 17.67
C ARG A 94 -5.94 -9.06 16.72
N SER A 95 -7.00 -9.48 16.03
CA SER A 95 -6.90 -10.56 15.06
C SER A 95 -6.15 -10.18 13.79
N GLN A 96 -5.99 -8.87 13.52
CA GLN A 96 -5.40 -8.32 12.29
C GLN A 96 -6.03 -8.88 11.00
N ASN A 97 -7.25 -9.42 11.11
CA ASN A 97 -7.88 -10.17 10.05
C ASN A 97 -9.01 -9.38 9.40
N LEU A 98 -8.66 -8.63 8.35
CA LEU A 98 -9.63 -7.86 7.54
C LEU A 98 -10.65 -8.74 6.81
N HIS A 99 -10.45 -10.06 6.73
CA HIS A 99 -11.46 -10.96 6.18
C HIS A 99 -12.71 -11.03 7.05
N LEU A 100 -12.65 -10.72 8.36
CA LEU A 100 -13.83 -10.67 9.22
C LEU A 100 -14.89 -9.69 8.70
N LEU A 101 -14.45 -8.55 8.14
CA LEU A 101 -15.30 -7.55 7.49
C LEU A 101 -15.97 -8.06 6.20
N ARG A 102 -15.42 -9.14 5.62
CA ARG A 102 -15.93 -9.76 4.40
C ARG A 102 -16.91 -10.90 4.67
N VAL A 103 -16.84 -11.53 5.83
CA VAL A 103 -17.66 -12.72 6.16
C VAL A 103 -19.14 -12.39 6.31
N SER A 104 -19.47 -11.24 6.90
CA SER A 104 -20.86 -10.86 7.16
C SER A 104 -21.14 -9.41 6.80
N LYS A 105 -22.30 -9.17 6.17
CA LYS A 105 -22.81 -7.82 5.92
C LYS A 105 -23.16 -7.09 7.22
N PHE A 106 -23.56 -7.82 8.26
CA PHE A 106 -23.85 -7.23 9.56
C PHE A 106 -22.58 -6.76 10.24
N LEU A 107 -21.56 -7.63 10.35
CA LEU A 107 -20.26 -7.25 10.89
C LEU A 107 -19.62 -6.13 10.07
N ARG A 108 -19.85 -6.14 8.75
CA ARG A 108 -19.47 -5.05 7.88
C ARG A 108 -20.15 -3.75 8.33
N GLY A 109 -21.47 -3.68 8.36
CA GLY A 109 -22.18 -2.45 8.76
C GLY A 109 -21.84 -1.98 10.18
N LEU A 110 -21.48 -2.90 11.08
CA LEU A 110 -21.12 -2.54 12.45
C LEU A 110 -19.68 -2.02 12.58
N LEU A 111 -18.75 -2.62 11.84
CA LEU A 111 -17.33 -2.26 11.84
C LEU A 111 -16.98 -1.28 10.71
N SER A 112 -17.99 -0.71 10.03
CA SER A 112 -17.80 0.34 9.02
C SER A 112 -17.77 1.74 9.62
N ASP A 113 -17.71 1.86 10.94
CA ASP A 113 -17.53 3.17 11.54
C ASP A 113 -16.12 3.68 11.21
N ARG A 114 -16.01 4.96 10.85
CA ARG A 114 -14.74 5.58 10.46
C ARG A 114 -13.73 5.54 11.59
N SER A 115 -14.21 5.56 12.83
CA SER A 115 -13.38 5.37 14.01
C SER A 115 -12.67 4.00 13.99
N PHE A 116 -13.36 2.93 13.54
CA PHE A 116 -12.82 1.56 13.45
C PHE A 116 -11.71 1.47 12.45
N GLU A 117 -11.96 2.05 11.28
CA GLU A 117 -10.99 2.09 10.21
C GLU A 117 -9.72 2.81 10.68
N LEU A 118 -9.88 3.94 11.39
CA LEU A 118 -8.74 4.70 11.91
C LEU A 118 -7.96 3.87 12.93
N GLU A 119 -8.62 3.22 13.88
CA GLU A 119 -7.93 2.35 14.84
C GLU A 119 -7.28 1.14 14.18
N MET A 120 -7.87 0.57 13.12
CA MET A 120 -7.24 -0.49 12.34
C MET A 120 -5.95 -0.01 11.65
N ALA A 121 -5.97 1.21 11.09
CA ALA A 121 -4.79 1.81 10.51
C ALA A 121 -3.72 2.12 11.58
N VAL A 122 -4.12 2.69 12.72
CA VAL A 122 -3.22 2.92 13.85
C VAL A 122 -2.64 1.60 14.36
N ALA A 123 -3.42 0.53 14.47
CA ALA A 123 -2.92 -0.78 14.88
C ALA A 123 -1.95 -1.39 13.85
N ALA A 124 -2.14 -1.12 12.56
CA ALA A 124 -1.28 -1.65 11.50
C ALA A 124 0.06 -0.91 11.39
N PHE A 125 0.04 0.42 11.47
CA PHE A 125 1.21 1.26 11.25
C PHE A 125 1.84 1.80 12.53
N GLY A 126 1.10 1.85 13.64
CA GLY A 126 1.53 2.33 14.95
C GLY A 126 2.87 1.74 15.39
N PRO A 127 3.07 0.40 15.36
CA PRO A 127 4.36 -0.19 15.71
C PRO A 127 5.55 0.36 14.89
N THR A 128 5.33 0.65 13.60
CA THR A 128 6.34 1.29 12.75
C THR A 128 6.56 2.75 13.15
N TRP A 129 5.47 3.50 13.36
CA TRP A 129 5.52 4.91 13.76
C TRP A 129 6.18 5.10 15.14
N ASP A 130 5.95 4.17 16.08
CA ASP A 130 6.56 4.16 17.42
C ASP A 130 8.09 4.19 17.37
N MET A 131 8.70 3.65 16.33
CA MET A 131 10.16 3.61 16.18
C MET A 131 10.71 4.69 15.26
N TYR A 132 9.95 5.08 14.22
CA TYR A 132 10.52 5.89 13.14
C TYR A 132 9.74 7.14 12.74
N PHE A 133 8.56 7.37 13.30
CA PHE A 133 7.77 8.54 12.91
C PHE A 133 8.59 9.83 13.07
N GLY A 134 8.58 10.64 12.01
CA GLY A 134 9.29 11.92 11.97
C GLY A 134 10.81 11.81 11.83
N ARG A 135 11.41 10.60 11.79
CA ARG A 135 12.84 10.41 11.62
C ARG A 135 13.21 10.30 10.14
N PRO A 136 14.11 11.17 9.63
CA PRO A 136 14.61 11.03 8.27
C PRO A 136 15.42 9.73 8.13
N ARG A 137 15.30 9.05 6.99
CA ARG A 137 16.08 7.83 6.72
C ARG A 137 17.60 8.05 6.82
N SER A 138 18.05 9.27 6.55
CA SER A 138 19.46 9.66 6.64
C SER A 138 20.01 9.68 8.07
N THR A 139 19.16 9.86 9.09
CA THR A 139 19.60 9.93 10.49
C THR A 139 19.63 8.56 11.16
N THR A 140 18.88 7.59 10.62
CA THR A 140 18.76 6.25 11.20
C THR A 140 19.98 5.33 10.99
N GLY A 141 21.08 5.83 10.43
CA GLY A 141 22.26 5.01 10.13
C GLY A 141 21.96 3.95 9.06
N SER A 142 22.58 2.77 9.19
CA SER A 142 22.22 1.61 8.37
C SER A 142 20.78 1.20 8.71
N PRO A 143 19.87 1.11 7.73
CA PRO A 143 18.51 0.67 8.00
C PRO A 143 18.57 -0.72 8.63
N PRO A 144 17.77 -0.98 9.69
CA PRO A 144 17.73 -2.29 10.30
C PRO A 144 17.30 -3.33 9.28
N GLU A 145 17.76 -4.56 9.48
CA GLU A 145 17.33 -5.70 8.68
C GLU A 145 15.79 -5.76 8.66
N PRO A 146 15.17 -6.14 7.53
CA PRO A 146 13.73 -6.16 7.42
C PRO A 146 13.02 -6.96 8.52
N GLU A 147 13.65 -8.00 9.08
CA GLU A 147 13.07 -8.79 10.18
C GLU A 147 13.08 -8.08 11.55
N GLN A 148 13.93 -7.05 11.71
CA GLN A 148 14.00 -6.25 12.93
C GLN A 148 13.08 -5.04 12.89
N PHE A 149 12.45 -4.79 11.74
CA PHE A 149 11.57 -3.66 11.56
C PHE A 149 10.22 -3.95 12.24
N PRO A 150 9.74 -3.08 13.14
CA PRO A 150 8.48 -3.27 13.86
C PRO A 150 7.25 -3.17 12.95
N GLY A 151 6.22 -3.93 13.33
CA GLY A 151 4.94 -4.01 12.62
C GLY A 151 4.84 -5.25 11.72
N ASP A 152 3.61 -5.60 11.33
CA ASP A 152 3.38 -6.70 10.38
C ASP A 152 3.22 -6.13 8.96
N PRO A 153 4.15 -6.40 8.03
CA PRO A 153 4.05 -5.92 6.65
C PRO A 153 2.79 -6.42 5.93
N LYS A 154 2.35 -7.65 6.21
CA LYS A 154 1.15 -8.21 5.58
C LYS A 154 -0.08 -7.49 6.06
N PHE A 155 -0.16 -7.18 7.35
CA PHE A 155 -1.27 -6.42 7.91
C PHE A 155 -1.32 -4.99 7.36
N GLN A 156 -0.19 -4.29 7.30
CA GLN A 156 -0.09 -2.96 6.66
C GLN A 156 -0.55 -3.00 5.20
N GLY A 157 -0.06 -3.96 4.43
CA GLY A 157 -0.44 -4.13 3.02
C GLY A 157 -1.92 -4.45 2.84
N ASN A 158 -2.47 -5.30 3.72
CA ASN A 158 -3.89 -5.62 3.73
C ASN A 158 -4.75 -4.39 4.05
N VAL A 159 -4.31 -3.52 4.98
CA VAL A 159 -5.00 -2.26 5.32
C VAL A 159 -4.95 -1.28 4.14
N LEU A 160 -3.82 -1.16 3.44
CA LEU A 160 -3.72 -0.35 2.21
C LEU A 160 -4.60 -0.90 1.07
N ALA A 161 -4.66 -2.24 0.95
CA ALA A 161 -5.46 -2.92 -0.06
C ALA A 161 -6.95 -2.99 0.30
N ALA A 162 -7.30 -2.73 1.57
CA ALA A 162 -8.67 -2.80 2.02
C ALA A 162 -9.50 -1.72 1.34
N ARG A 163 -10.49 -2.17 0.57
CA ARG A 163 -11.61 -1.34 0.14
C ARG A 163 -12.55 -1.23 1.35
N LEU A 164 -12.25 -0.28 2.22
CA LEU A 164 -13.04 -0.02 3.42
C LEU A 164 -14.40 0.59 2.99
N MET A 165 -15.34 -0.34 2.84
CA MET A 165 -16.80 -0.28 2.98
C MET A 165 -17.67 0.66 2.15
N HIS A 166 -17.19 1.78 1.62
CA HIS A 166 -17.98 2.58 0.69
C HIS A 166 -17.46 2.44 -0.73
N ASP A 167 -18.37 2.43 -1.71
CA ASP A 167 -18.06 2.22 -3.12
C ASP A 167 -17.00 3.20 -3.68
N THR A 168 -16.72 4.26 -2.94
CA THR A 168 -15.71 5.26 -3.23
C THR A 168 -14.47 5.11 -2.37
N ARG A 169 -13.44 4.58 -3.04
CA ARG A 169 -12.00 4.78 -2.82
C ARG A 169 -11.34 3.92 -1.74
N TYR A 170 -10.13 3.54 -2.08
CA TYR A 170 -9.17 2.85 -1.24
C TYR A 170 -8.73 3.82 -0.14
N MET A 171 -7.93 3.34 0.81
CA MET A 171 -7.24 4.22 1.75
C MET A 171 -6.63 5.42 1.00
N ASN A 172 -7.02 6.64 1.37
CA ASN A 172 -6.51 7.87 0.77
C ASN A 172 -5.52 8.55 1.71
N VAL A 173 -4.81 9.56 1.22
CA VAL A 173 -3.79 10.25 2.02
C VAL A 173 -4.42 10.92 3.24
N ASP A 174 -5.52 11.65 3.07
CA ASP A 174 -6.20 12.33 4.16
C ASP A 174 -6.56 11.38 5.31
N PHE A 175 -6.95 10.15 4.99
CA PHE A 175 -7.25 9.12 5.95
C PHE A 175 -5.99 8.65 6.69
N ILE A 176 -4.89 8.40 5.98
CA ILE A 176 -3.63 7.96 6.59
C ILE A 176 -3.05 9.06 7.48
N LEU A 177 -3.04 10.30 7.01
CA LEU A 177 -2.58 11.45 7.80
C LEU A 177 -3.47 11.62 9.05
N LYS A 178 -4.78 11.38 8.92
CA LYS A 178 -5.69 11.37 10.07
C LYS A 178 -5.36 10.24 11.05
N ALA A 179 -5.02 9.05 10.56
CA ALA A 179 -4.61 7.93 11.41
C ALA A 179 -3.29 8.21 12.13
N GLN A 180 -2.28 8.75 11.44
CA GLN A 180 -1.01 9.21 12.05
C GLN A 180 -1.29 10.20 13.17
N GLN A 181 -2.21 11.14 12.92
CA GLN A 181 -2.59 12.15 13.89
C GLN A 181 -3.32 11.58 15.12
N VAL A 182 -4.17 10.57 14.95
CA VAL A 182 -4.81 9.86 16.06
C VAL A 182 -3.76 9.11 16.88
N TRP A 183 -2.83 8.42 16.21
CA TRP A 183 -1.72 7.73 16.86
C TRP A 183 -0.84 8.69 17.69
N CYS A 184 -0.42 9.83 17.13
CA CYS A 184 0.36 10.84 17.86
C CYS A 184 -0.33 11.28 19.16
N ARG A 185 -1.66 11.46 19.12
CA ARG A 185 -2.46 11.85 20.30
C ARG A 185 -2.56 10.74 21.34
N GLN A 186 -2.62 9.48 20.92
CA GLN A 186 -2.74 8.33 21.81
C GLN A 186 -1.44 8.04 22.56
N GLU A 187 -0.33 7.98 21.83
CA GLU A 187 0.99 7.61 22.39
C GLU A 187 1.66 8.75 23.17
N ARG A 188 0.98 9.90 23.36
CA ARG A 188 1.49 11.12 24.04
C ARG A 188 2.91 11.50 23.64
N THR A 189 3.24 11.19 22.39
CA THR A 189 4.61 11.26 21.93
C THR A 189 4.78 12.65 21.31
N GLU A 190 5.37 13.57 22.07
CA GLU A 190 5.79 14.91 21.61
C GLU A 190 6.96 14.83 20.60
N ARG A 191 6.92 13.88 19.66
CA ARG A 191 7.93 13.81 18.61
C ARG A 191 7.56 14.81 17.53
N HIS A 192 8.37 15.84 17.42
CA HIS A 192 8.35 16.73 16.28
C HIS A 192 8.77 15.96 15.02
N MET A 193 8.03 16.14 13.92
CA MET A 193 8.51 15.68 12.61
C MET A 193 9.74 16.52 12.23
N GLU A 194 10.90 15.88 12.17
CA GLU A 194 12.09 16.54 11.64
C GLU A 194 11.93 16.74 10.13
N LYS A 195 12.59 17.78 9.61
CA LYS A 195 12.64 18.02 8.17
C LYS A 195 13.52 16.96 7.51
N ALA A 196 12.88 15.97 6.88
CA ALA A 196 13.60 15.05 6.01
C ALA A 196 14.05 15.81 4.76
N ALA A 197 15.27 15.52 4.30
CA ALA A 197 15.69 15.93 2.97
C ALA A 197 14.70 15.37 1.94
N CYS A 198 14.36 16.18 0.94
CA CYS A 198 13.50 15.76 -0.15
C CYS A 198 13.96 14.41 -0.71
N ILE A 199 13.00 13.51 -0.96
CA ILE A 199 13.24 12.14 -1.46
C ILE A 199 14.12 12.16 -2.72
N LEU A 200 14.00 13.24 -3.49
CA LEU A 200 14.66 13.49 -4.75
C LEU A 200 15.98 14.25 -4.65
N TRP A 201 16.21 15.01 -3.57
CA TRP A 201 17.28 16.00 -3.55
C TRP A 201 18.02 15.98 -2.22
N LYS A 202 19.34 15.77 -2.29
CA LYS A 202 20.24 16.33 -1.29
C LYS A 202 20.57 17.74 -1.76
N PRO A 203 20.23 18.81 -1.03
CA PRO A 203 20.89 20.08 -1.28
C PRO A 203 22.40 19.83 -1.20
N PRO A 204 23.20 20.36 -2.16
CA PRO A 204 24.64 20.40 -2.00
C PRO A 204 24.90 20.92 -0.60
N THR A 205 25.68 20.18 0.17
CA THR A 205 25.89 20.45 1.59
C THR A 205 26.48 21.85 1.74
N GLN A 206 25.62 22.87 1.87
CA GLN A 206 26.03 24.08 2.53
C GLN A 206 26.19 23.66 3.97
N VAL A 207 27.44 23.39 4.33
CA VAL A 207 27.90 23.26 5.70
C VAL A 207 27.41 24.51 6.41
N GLN A 208 26.24 24.44 7.05
CA GLN A 208 25.84 25.49 7.95
C GLN A 208 26.82 25.42 9.13
N PRO A 209 27.54 26.51 9.43
CA PRO A 209 28.45 26.52 10.57
C PRO A 209 27.63 26.20 11.81
N LYS A 210 28.10 25.22 12.60
CA LYS A 210 27.60 24.94 13.95
C LYS A 210 27.56 26.26 14.72
N GLN A 211 26.38 26.80 14.96
CA GLN A 211 26.19 27.85 15.97
C GLN A 211 26.10 27.16 17.32
N GLU A 212 27.20 27.21 18.07
CA GLU A 212 27.24 26.94 19.50
C GLU A 212 26.78 28.19 20.26
N GLY A 213 25.79 28.03 21.14
CA GLY A 213 25.27 29.04 22.07
C GLY A 213 23.77 29.25 21.87
N SER A 214 22.91 29.27 22.88
CA SER A 214 23.08 29.40 24.33
C SER A 214 21.88 28.76 25.05
N GLU A 215 22.16 28.10 26.17
CA GLU A 215 21.18 27.74 27.18
C GLU A 215 20.76 29.00 27.95
N ALA A 216 19.45 29.22 28.14
CA ALA A 216 18.87 29.71 29.39
C ALA A 216 17.34 29.93 29.28
N ASN A 217 16.61 29.12 30.06
CA ASN A 217 15.41 29.45 30.84
C ASN A 217 14.25 30.25 30.21
N LYS A 218 13.04 29.66 30.25
CA LYS A 218 11.88 30.23 30.97
C LYS A 218 10.65 29.29 30.99
N ASP A 219 10.22 28.99 32.22
CA ASP A 219 8.84 29.03 32.73
C ASP A 219 7.83 27.89 32.41
N GLN A 220 7.86 26.86 33.28
CA GLN A 220 6.90 25.76 33.44
C GLN A 220 5.62 26.13 34.24
N ARG A 221 4.89 27.21 33.90
CA ARG A 221 3.65 27.52 34.65
C ARG A 221 2.47 28.07 33.85
N ALA A 222 2.41 27.73 32.56
CA ALA A 222 1.27 28.00 31.67
C ALA A 222 0.63 26.72 31.09
N GLU A 223 0.95 25.54 31.63
CA GLU A 223 0.78 24.25 30.95
C GLU A 223 -0.67 23.73 30.87
N GLU A 224 -1.59 24.11 31.76
CA GLU A 224 -2.86 23.36 31.86
C GLU A 224 -4.06 23.96 31.10
N LYS A 225 -3.96 25.20 30.57
CA LYS A 225 -5.01 25.80 29.70
C LYS A 225 -4.61 25.92 28.22
N GLN A 226 -3.37 25.54 27.89
CA GLN A 226 -2.82 25.61 26.53
C GLN A 226 -2.99 24.29 25.73
N GLU A 227 -3.36 23.19 26.39
CA GLU A 227 -3.42 21.85 25.80
C GLU A 227 -4.52 21.66 24.74
N LEU A 228 -5.71 22.25 24.90
CA LEU A 228 -6.79 22.04 23.91
C LEU A 228 -6.52 22.75 22.58
N GLY A 229 -5.93 23.95 22.64
CA GLY A 229 -5.48 24.68 21.44
C GLY A 229 -4.17 24.16 20.86
N TYR A 230 -3.42 23.31 21.57
CA TYR A 230 -2.20 22.66 21.06
C TYR A 230 -2.53 21.46 20.18
N ARG A 231 -3.52 20.65 20.57
CA ARG A 231 -3.89 19.41 19.88
C ARG A 231 -4.48 19.61 18.48
N GLU A 232 -5.09 20.76 18.20
CA GLU A 232 -5.60 21.11 16.86
C GLU A 232 -4.47 21.61 15.94
N ARG A 233 -3.52 22.38 16.51
CA ARG A 233 -2.30 22.84 15.81
C ARG A 233 -1.39 21.71 15.35
N GLU A 234 -1.39 20.55 16.01
CA GLU A 234 -0.59 19.39 15.58
C GLU A 234 -1.15 18.67 14.36
N VAL A 235 -2.47 18.75 14.14
CA VAL A 235 -3.12 18.17 12.96
C VAL A 235 -2.70 18.91 11.71
N GLU A 236 -2.75 20.24 11.81
CA GLU A 236 -2.29 21.13 10.77
C GLU A 236 -0.83 20.82 10.47
N LYS A 237 0.03 20.67 11.48
CA LYS A 237 1.44 20.36 11.27
C LYS A 237 1.69 19.08 10.46
N ILE A 238 1.02 17.95 10.73
CA ILE A 238 1.25 16.71 9.97
C ILE A 238 0.83 16.88 8.51
N ARG A 239 -0.34 17.49 8.28
CA ARG A 239 -0.89 17.69 6.93
C ARG A 239 -0.14 18.74 6.15
N GLU A 240 0.08 19.91 6.73
CA GLU A 240 0.92 20.99 6.20
C GLU A 240 2.27 20.42 5.80
N ARG A 241 2.88 19.63 6.68
CA ARG A 241 4.17 19.03 6.39
C ARG A 241 4.13 18.06 5.22
N PHE A 242 3.09 17.24 5.13
CA PHE A 242 2.90 16.38 3.98
C PHE A 242 2.76 17.20 2.68
N ASP A 243 1.95 18.25 2.70
CA ASP A 243 1.70 19.09 1.53
C ASP A 243 2.95 19.91 1.14
N GLU A 244 3.76 20.37 2.09
CA GLU A 244 5.07 20.99 1.86
C GLU A 244 6.02 20.05 1.13
N ASP A 245 6.20 18.83 1.65
CA ASP A 245 7.10 17.86 1.03
C ASP A 245 6.57 17.37 -0.33
N TRP A 246 5.24 17.29 -0.50
CA TRP A 246 4.60 17.01 -1.79
C TRP A 246 4.86 18.13 -2.80
N GLN A 247 4.76 19.38 -2.37
CA GLN A 247 5.04 20.55 -3.21
C GLN A 247 6.53 20.60 -3.57
N GLU A 248 7.43 20.37 -2.60
CA GLU A 248 8.87 20.28 -2.84
C GLU A 248 9.21 19.17 -3.83
N PHE A 249 8.52 18.02 -3.76
CA PHE A 249 8.64 16.95 -4.75
C PHE A 249 8.15 17.39 -6.15
N CYS A 250 7.02 18.09 -6.22
CA CYS A 250 6.49 18.62 -7.48
C CYS A 250 7.44 19.65 -8.11
N ASP A 251 8.08 20.48 -7.30
CA ASP A 251 9.01 21.52 -7.74
C ASP A 251 10.38 20.97 -8.12
N ALA A 252 10.84 19.94 -7.40
CA ALA A 252 12.06 19.19 -7.73
C ALA A 252 11.89 18.30 -8.96
N CYS A 253 10.66 18.01 -9.39
CA CYS A 253 10.42 17.29 -10.63
C CYS A 253 10.95 18.13 -11.82
N PRO A 254 11.90 17.61 -12.62
CA PRO A 254 12.69 18.36 -13.61
C PRO A 254 11.91 19.10 -14.70
N PHE A 255 10.60 18.89 -14.82
CA PHE A 255 9.77 19.70 -15.70
C PHE A 255 9.76 21.19 -15.31
N ASN A 256 9.93 21.50 -14.02
CA ASN A 256 9.93 22.88 -13.53
C ASN A 256 11.32 23.56 -13.60
N ASN A 257 12.41 22.78 -13.69
CA ASN A 257 13.79 23.29 -13.71
C ASN A 257 14.53 22.84 -14.97
N THR A 258 14.33 23.58 -16.07
CA THR A 258 14.96 23.34 -17.38
C THR A 258 16.49 23.50 -17.39
N THR A 259 17.08 24.12 -16.37
CA THR A 259 18.47 24.58 -16.37
C THR A 259 19.47 23.68 -15.63
N LYS A 260 19.03 22.65 -14.91
CA LYS A 260 19.91 21.73 -14.18
C LYS A 260 19.49 20.27 -14.40
N LEU A 261 19.68 19.81 -15.64
CA LEU A 261 19.49 18.41 -16.01
C LEU A 261 20.71 17.53 -15.62
N GLU A 262 21.67 18.07 -14.87
CA GLU A 262 22.64 17.27 -14.10
C GLU A 262 21.94 16.75 -12.84
N TYR A 263 20.90 15.96 -13.07
CA TYR A 263 20.33 15.15 -12.02
C TYR A 263 21.32 14.02 -11.80
N GLU A 264 22.16 14.14 -10.77
CA GLU A 264 22.74 12.96 -10.14
C GLU A 264 21.58 12.19 -9.51
N ILE A 265 20.82 11.46 -10.34
CA ILE A 265 20.03 10.32 -9.88
C ILE A 265 21.09 9.39 -9.31
N GLY A 266 21.42 9.58 -8.04
CA GLY A 266 22.50 8.87 -7.40
C GLY A 266 22.28 7.40 -7.70
N THR A 267 23.25 6.78 -8.38
CA THR A 267 23.34 5.36 -8.70
C THR A 267 23.41 4.49 -7.44
N ASN A 268 23.10 5.05 -6.28
CA ASN A 268 23.04 4.35 -5.02
C ASN A 268 21.90 3.33 -5.08
N THR A 269 22.32 2.09 -5.32
CA THR A 269 21.66 0.84 -4.96
C THR A 269 20.97 0.88 -3.58
N GLN A 270 21.39 1.80 -2.69
CA GLN A 270 20.83 2.06 -1.36
C GLN A 270 19.42 2.72 -1.33
N GLY A 271 18.80 3.01 -2.48
CA GLY A 271 17.46 3.61 -2.55
C GLY A 271 17.45 5.12 -2.22
N PRO A 272 16.28 5.78 -2.25
CA PRO A 272 16.16 7.18 -1.85
C PRO A 272 16.76 7.38 -0.44
N LYS A 273 17.83 8.19 -0.38
CA LYS A 273 18.47 8.60 0.87
C LYS A 273 17.64 9.64 1.65
N GLY A 274 16.66 10.26 0.97
CA GLY A 274 15.66 11.15 1.56
C GLY A 274 14.35 10.42 1.91
N GLY A 275 13.48 11.09 2.65
CA GLY A 275 12.20 10.55 3.14
C GLY A 275 12.23 10.01 4.56
N TYR A 276 11.13 9.36 4.93
CA TYR A 276 10.83 8.84 6.26
C TYR A 276 10.76 7.30 6.24
N LEU A 277 10.61 6.70 7.41
CA LEU A 277 10.44 5.25 7.59
C LEU A 277 9.07 4.96 8.21
N ASP A 278 8.03 5.57 7.63
CA ASP A 278 6.65 5.46 8.11
C ASP A 278 5.99 4.11 7.77
N LEU A 279 6.67 3.26 6.99
CA LEU A 279 6.19 1.97 6.52
C LEU A 279 7.23 0.88 6.72
N HIS A 280 6.73 -0.33 6.99
CA HIS A 280 7.57 -1.52 6.96
C HIS A 280 8.11 -1.75 5.53
N PRO A 281 9.43 -1.98 5.31
CA PRO A 281 10.02 -2.11 3.98
C PRO A 281 9.42 -3.24 3.14
N LEU A 282 8.94 -4.30 3.80
CA LEU A 282 8.27 -5.46 3.21
C LEU A 282 6.75 -5.30 3.04
N THR A 283 6.18 -4.12 3.28
CA THR A 283 4.74 -3.88 3.08
C THR A 283 4.41 -3.94 1.59
N PRO A 284 3.53 -4.86 1.15
CA PRO A 284 3.17 -4.96 -0.26
C PRO A 284 2.30 -3.78 -0.68
N ILE A 285 2.61 -3.23 -1.86
CA ILE A 285 1.88 -2.11 -2.45
C ILE A 285 0.68 -2.68 -3.21
N PRO A 286 -0.55 -2.23 -2.92
CA PRO A 286 -1.72 -2.68 -3.64
C PRO A 286 -1.59 -2.48 -5.16
N ASP A 287 -1.84 -3.55 -5.92
CA ASP A 287 -1.79 -3.58 -7.39
C ASP A 287 -2.51 -2.41 -8.06
N ARG A 288 -3.64 -1.97 -7.50
CA ARG A 288 -4.40 -0.85 -8.07
C ARG A 288 -3.63 0.46 -8.03
N ILE A 289 -2.88 0.72 -6.96
CA ILE A 289 -2.04 1.92 -6.83
C ILE A 289 -0.94 1.90 -7.91
N LEU A 290 -0.46 0.71 -8.28
CA LEU A 290 0.53 0.52 -9.35
C LEU A 290 -0.09 0.47 -10.75
N LYS A 291 -1.34 0.05 -10.92
CA LYS A 291 -2.02 -0.10 -12.23
C LYS A 291 -2.74 1.16 -12.69
N GLY A 292 -3.12 2.04 -11.77
CA GLY A 292 -4.00 3.18 -12.00
C GLY A 292 -5.49 2.82 -11.86
N PRO A 293 -6.42 3.77 -12.13
CA PRO A 293 -6.17 5.09 -12.71
C PRO A 293 -5.40 6.02 -11.77
N PHE A 294 -4.56 6.89 -12.35
CA PHE A 294 -3.74 7.86 -11.62
C PHE A 294 -4.42 9.23 -11.54
N ASP A 295 -5.34 9.37 -10.59
CA ASP A 295 -5.86 10.66 -10.15
C ASP A 295 -4.92 11.32 -9.11
N LEU A 296 -5.09 12.62 -8.84
CA LEU A 296 -4.22 13.35 -7.91
C LEU A 296 -4.12 12.65 -6.53
N GLU A 297 -5.24 12.13 -6.03
CA GLU A 297 -5.30 11.42 -4.75
C GLU A 297 -4.48 10.13 -4.75
N SER A 298 -4.58 9.29 -5.78
CA SER A 298 -3.77 8.07 -5.88
C SER A 298 -2.28 8.37 -6.10
N VAL A 299 -1.94 9.46 -6.79
CA VAL A 299 -0.54 9.90 -6.93
C VAL A 299 0.00 10.41 -5.59
N LYS A 300 -0.76 11.22 -4.84
CA LYS A 300 -0.38 11.62 -3.48
C LYS A 300 -0.21 10.41 -2.56
N LEU A 301 -1.06 9.39 -2.69
CA LEU A 301 -0.93 8.15 -1.92
C LEU A 301 0.32 7.36 -2.31
N LEU A 302 0.59 7.24 -3.60
CA LEU A 302 1.84 6.64 -4.09
C LEU A 302 3.06 7.40 -3.57
N PHE A 303 3.00 8.74 -3.55
CA PHE A 303 4.04 9.57 -2.96
C PHE A 303 4.19 9.31 -1.46
N TRP A 304 3.10 9.23 -0.69
CA TRP A 304 3.15 8.87 0.72
C TRP A 304 3.83 7.50 0.95
N LEU A 305 3.52 6.50 0.12
CA LEU A 305 4.16 5.19 0.18
C LEU A 305 5.66 5.27 -0.08
N VAL A 306 6.06 5.94 -1.16
CA VAL A 306 7.47 6.14 -1.53
C VAL A 306 8.23 6.89 -0.45
N ARG A 307 7.63 7.97 0.05
CA ARG A 307 8.12 8.80 1.16
C ARG A 307 8.31 8.00 2.42
N GLY A 308 7.35 7.14 2.77
CA GLY A 308 7.41 6.26 3.94
C GLY A 308 8.39 5.10 3.80
N GLY A 309 9.06 4.98 2.65
CA GLY A 309 10.12 4.00 2.42
C GLY A 309 9.68 2.72 1.73
N ALA A 310 8.47 2.66 1.18
CA ALA A 310 7.98 1.50 0.43
C ALA A 310 8.89 1.16 -0.75
N ARG A 311 8.89 -0.13 -1.13
CA ARG A 311 9.68 -0.68 -2.23
C ARG A 311 8.85 -1.69 -3.02
N ILE A 312 9.20 -1.87 -4.29
CA ILE A 312 8.72 -3.02 -5.04
C ILE A 312 9.37 -4.28 -4.46
N LEU A 313 8.53 -5.17 -3.96
CA LEU A 313 8.93 -6.50 -3.49
C LEU A 313 9.00 -7.49 -4.66
N PRO A 314 9.84 -8.54 -4.56
CA PRO A 314 9.91 -9.60 -5.58
C PRO A 314 8.58 -10.32 -5.85
N GLU A 315 7.64 -10.29 -4.90
CA GLU A 315 6.31 -10.89 -5.05
C GLU A 315 5.36 -10.07 -5.94
N HIS A 316 5.68 -8.79 -6.22
CA HIS A 316 4.83 -7.98 -7.08
C HIS A 316 4.94 -8.44 -8.53
N ASN A 317 3.79 -8.51 -9.20
CA ASN A 317 3.77 -8.85 -10.61
C ASN A 317 4.20 -7.64 -11.45
N TRP A 318 5.23 -7.80 -12.29
CA TRP A 318 5.68 -6.76 -13.22
C TRP A 318 4.58 -6.33 -14.20
N GLU A 319 3.61 -7.20 -14.51
CA GLU A 319 2.45 -6.87 -15.35
C GLU A 319 1.63 -5.70 -14.77
N ALA A 320 1.53 -5.62 -13.44
CA ALA A 320 0.83 -4.53 -12.76
C ALA A 320 1.48 -3.18 -13.05
N THR A 321 2.80 -3.13 -12.87
CA THR A 321 3.60 -1.94 -13.15
C THR A 321 3.75 -1.64 -14.63
N LYS A 322 3.73 -2.65 -15.51
CA LYS A 322 3.69 -2.46 -16.97
C LYS A 322 2.40 -1.77 -17.39
N HIS A 323 1.26 -2.26 -16.89
CA HIS A 323 -0.04 -1.63 -17.17
C HIS A 323 -0.07 -0.20 -16.63
N GLY A 324 0.42 0.03 -15.41
CA GLY A 324 0.59 1.38 -14.86
C GLY A 324 1.45 2.26 -15.76
N PHE A 325 2.59 1.75 -16.22
CA PHE A 325 3.46 2.45 -17.16
C PHE A 325 2.75 2.83 -18.46
N GLU A 326 2.00 1.91 -19.07
CA GLU A 326 1.24 2.19 -20.29
C GLU A 326 0.19 3.28 -20.06
N GLN A 327 -0.51 3.27 -18.92
CA GLN A 327 -1.41 4.36 -18.55
C GLN A 327 -0.67 5.69 -18.37
N ILE A 328 0.44 5.71 -17.63
CA ILE A 328 1.28 6.89 -17.43
C ILE A 328 1.64 7.50 -18.77
N MET A 329 2.11 6.68 -19.71
CA MET A 329 2.53 7.15 -21.02
C MET A 329 1.38 7.75 -21.85
N ASN A 330 0.15 7.28 -21.65
CA ASN A 330 -1.02 7.89 -22.30
C ASN A 330 -1.55 9.14 -21.57
N MET A 331 -1.02 9.50 -20.40
CA MET A 331 -1.43 10.72 -19.69
C MET A 331 -0.76 11.96 -20.28
N GLU A 332 -1.56 12.93 -20.71
CA GLU A 332 -1.09 14.24 -21.17
C GLU A 332 -0.69 15.19 -20.01
N SER A 333 -1.12 14.88 -18.79
CA SER A 333 -0.92 15.73 -17.62
C SER A 333 0.47 15.59 -16.99
N ARG A 334 0.86 16.59 -16.19
CA ARG A 334 2.08 16.56 -15.35
C ARG A 334 2.09 15.40 -14.36
N LEU A 335 0.91 14.88 -13.99
CA LEU A 335 0.81 13.73 -13.09
C LEU A 335 1.55 12.51 -13.63
N GLY A 336 1.54 12.27 -14.95
CA GLY A 336 2.29 11.16 -15.53
C GLY A 336 3.80 11.26 -15.27
N ILE A 337 4.34 12.47 -15.22
CA ILE A 337 5.74 12.71 -14.87
C ILE A 337 6.00 12.36 -13.40
N TYR A 338 5.13 12.82 -12.50
CA TYR A 338 5.23 12.53 -11.08
C TYR A 338 5.18 11.03 -10.80
N VAL A 339 4.22 10.32 -11.39
CA VAL A 339 4.10 8.86 -11.23
C VAL A 339 5.32 8.15 -11.81
N LEU A 340 5.84 8.56 -12.97
CA LEU A 340 7.04 7.95 -13.54
C LEU A 340 8.26 8.11 -12.63
N THR A 341 8.44 9.30 -12.06
CA THR A 341 9.50 9.56 -11.07
C THR A 341 9.30 8.71 -9.80
N LEU A 342 8.07 8.55 -9.32
CA LEU A 342 7.77 7.69 -8.17
C LEU A 342 8.03 6.20 -8.47
N PHE A 343 7.68 5.72 -9.67
CA PHE A 343 7.98 4.36 -10.12
C PHE A 343 9.48 4.11 -10.16
N ASP A 344 10.22 5.12 -10.60
CA ASP A 344 11.68 5.07 -10.60
C ASP A 344 12.25 4.94 -9.18
N ILE A 345 11.79 5.78 -8.25
CA ILE A 345 12.20 5.73 -6.84
C ILE A 345 11.82 4.40 -6.20
N LEU A 346 10.65 3.85 -6.52
CA LEU A 346 10.18 2.54 -6.05
C LEU A 346 11.06 1.38 -6.54
N GLY A 347 11.84 1.60 -7.60
CA GLY A 347 12.64 0.57 -8.24
C GLY A 347 11.85 -0.30 -9.22
N VAL A 348 10.76 0.23 -9.80
CA VAL A 348 9.95 -0.51 -10.80
C VAL A 348 10.80 -0.93 -12.01
N PHE A 349 11.69 -0.06 -12.48
CA PHE A 349 12.51 -0.32 -13.67
C PHE A 349 13.78 -1.10 -13.39
N LYS A 350 13.97 -1.58 -12.16
CA LYS A 350 15.11 -2.43 -11.83
C LYS A 350 14.92 -3.82 -12.44
N LYS A 351 16.05 -4.50 -12.69
CA LYS A 351 16.07 -5.80 -13.36
C LYS A 351 15.48 -6.93 -12.53
N GLU A 352 15.50 -6.79 -11.21
CA GLU A 352 14.90 -7.77 -10.31
C GLU A 352 13.38 -7.78 -10.46
N HIS A 353 12.78 -6.68 -10.94
CA HIS A 353 11.34 -6.56 -11.15
C HIS A 353 10.95 -6.69 -12.61
N TRP A 354 11.48 -5.83 -13.50
CA TRP A 354 11.15 -5.88 -14.93
C TRP A 354 12.11 -6.80 -15.68
N PRO A 355 11.59 -7.81 -16.40
CA PRO A 355 12.44 -8.68 -17.18
C PRO A 355 13.11 -7.90 -18.33
N PRO A 356 14.37 -8.24 -18.70
CA PRO A 356 15.14 -7.47 -19.68
C PRO A 356 14.44 -7.26 -21.03
N PHE A 357 13.73 -8.28 -21.53
CA PHE A 357 13.03 -8.19 -22.81
C PHE A 357 11.94 -7.11 -22.81
N LEU A 358 11.28 -6.89 -21.66
CA LEU A 358 10.23 -5.89 -21.53
C LEU A 358 10.81 -4.48 -21.51
N LEU A 359 11.94 -4.29 -20.81
CA LEU A 359 12.68 -3.04 -20.82
C LEU A 359 13.09 -2.67 -22.26
N ASP A 360 13.62 -3.64 -23.02
CA ASP A 360 13.99 -3.44 -24.43
C ASP A 360 12.78 -3.13 -25.33
N GLU A 361 11.67 -3.85 -25.16
CA GLU A 361 10.40 -3.59 -25.87
C GLU A 361 9.92 -2.16 -25.62
N LYS A 362 9.80 -1.76 -24.35
CA LYS A 362 9.31 -0.43 -24.00
C LYS A 362 10.26 0.65 -24.47
N MET A 363 11.58 0.45 -24.39
CA MET A 363 12.54 1.42 -24.94
C MET A 363 12.37 1.62 -26.44
N LYS A 364 12.24 0.53 -27.22
CA LYS A 364 11.99 0.62 -28.66
C LYS A 364 10.70 1.39 -28.94
N TRP A 365 9.65 1.08 -28.17
CA TRP A 365 8.37 1.79 -28.26
C TRP A 365 8.54 3.30 -28.00
N VAL A 366 9.16 3.71 -26.88
CA VAL A 366 9.33 5.15 -26.59
C VAL A 366 10.20 5.85 -27.65
N LYS A 367 11.23 5.17 -28.20
CA LYS A 367 12.04 5.71 -29.30
C LYS A 367 11.24 5.94 -30.59
N GLU A 368 10.32 5.03 -30.92
CA GLU A 368 9.49 5.15 -32.12
C GLU A 368 8.38 6.17 -31.95
N THR A 369 7.69 6.17 -30.79
CA THR A 369 6.61 7.13 -30.48
C THR A 369 7.09 8.59 -30.46
N ARG A 370 8.39 8.83 -30.23
CA ARG A 370 9.02 10.17 -30.33
C ARG A 370 8.78 10.84 -31.69
N ARG A 371 8.53 10.07 -32.75
CA ARG A 371 8.37 10.59 -34.12
C ARG A 371 7.00 11.18 -34.40
N VAL A 372 5.99 10.92 -33.56
CA VAL A 372 4.60 11.10 -33.98
C VAL A 372 3.93 12.37 -33.43
N GLU A 373 3.64 12.60 -32.14
CA GLU A 373 2.63 13.67 -31.85
C GLU A 373 2.51 14.25 -30.42
N MET A 374 3.59 14.59 -29.71
CA MET A 374 3.45 15.21 -28.38
C MET A 374 4.35 16.44 -28.16
N SER A 375 3.92 17.35 -27.27
CA SER A 375 4.71 18.54 -26.91
C SER A 375 6.12 18.13 -26.49
N ALA A 376 7.12 18.72 -27.15
CA ALA A 376 8.49 18.20 -27.16
C ALA A 376 9.14 18.10 -25.76
N GLN A 377 8.63 18.80 -24.75
CA GLN A 377 9.25 18.90 -23.42
C GLN A 377 8.93 17.71 -22.50
N SER A 378 7.64 17.33 -22.38
CA SER A 378 7.18 16.26 -21.47
C SER A 378 7.75 14.90 -21.88
N TRP A 379 7.80 14.65 -23.20
CA TRP A 379 8.31 13.42 -23.78
C TRP A 379 9.82 13.26 -23.65
N LYS A 380 10.59 14.33 -23.86
CA LYS A 380 12.05 14.32 -23.64
C LYS A 380 12.38 13.87 -22.21
N TYR A 381 11.60 14.31 -21.23
CA TYR A 381 11.84 13.97 -19.83
C TYR A 381 11.50 12.51 -19.49
N ARG A 382 10.33 12.03 -19.92
CA ARG A 382 9.96 10.62 -19.70
C ARG A 382 10.93 9.67 -20.38
N LEU A 383 11.42 10.04 -21.57
CA LEU A 383 12.52 9.37 -22.26
C LEU A 383 13.83 9.42 -21.46
N SER A 384 14.22 10.57 -20.91
CA SER A 384 15.49 10.69 -20.20
C SER A 384 15.52 9.83 -18.93
N ILE A 385 14.43 9.77 -18.17
CA ILE A 385 14.34 8.88 -16.99
C ILE A 385 14.54 7.42 -17.42
N LEU A 386 13.74 6.94 -18.39
CA LEU A 386 13.80 5.55 -18.83
C LEU A 386 15.15 5.20 -19.45
N ALA A 387 15.70 6.09 -20.28
CA ALA A 387 16.99 5.91 -20.93
C ALA A 387 18.14 5.87 -19.92
N HIS A 388 18.14 6.78 -18.95
CA HIS A 388 19.14 6.81 -17.89
C HIS A 388 19.10 5.53 -17.05
N ARG A 389 17.91 5.10 -16.63
CA ARG A 389 17.78 3.92 -15.77
C ARG A 389 18.11 2.61 -16.47
N MET A 390 17.75 2.48 -17.75
CA MET A 390 18.17 1.34 -18.54
C MET A 390 19.67 1.32 -18.82
N PHE A 391 20.29 2.49 -19.00
CA PHE A 391 21.74 2.60 -19.12
C PHE A 391 22.44 2.11 -17.84
N LEU A 392 22.01 2.60 -16.67
CA LEU A 392 22.53 2.15 -15.37
C LEU A 392 22.35 0.65 -15.16
N SER A 393 21.12 0.18 -15.40
CA SER A 393 20.81 -1.24 -15.42
C SER A 393 21.80 -2.00 -16.29
N ARG A 394 22.00 -1.60 -17.56
CA ARG A 394 22.93 -2.29 -18.48
C ARG A 394 24.37 -2.31 -17.93
N GLN A 395 24.86 -1.21 -17.39
CA GLN A 395 26.19 -1.16 -16.77
C GLN A 395 26.32 -2.17 -15.63
N GLU A 396 25.32 -2.26 -14.73
CA GLU A 396 25.31 -3.24 -13.64
C GLU A 396 25.36 -4.70 -14.17
N GLN A 397 24.74 -4.99 -15.32
CA GLN A 397 24.84 -6.32 -15.95
C GLN A 397 26.24 -6.61 -16.49
N GLU A 398 26.85 -5.62 -17.13
CA GLU A 398 28.18 -5.75 -17.69
C GLU A 398 29.22 -5.91 -16.57
N GLU A 399 29.05 -5.20 -15.45
CA GLU A 399 29.86 -5.34 -14.24
C GLU A 399 29.65 -6.71 -13.57
N ASN A 400 28.42 -7.14 -13.32
CA ASN A 400 28.13 -8.47 -12.76
C ASN A 400 28.67 -9.60 -13.65
N SER A 401 28.60 -9.45 -14.98
CA SER A 401 29.16 -10.40 -15.94
C SER A 401 30.69 -10.39 -15.97
N ARG A 402 31.33 -9.27 -15.63
CA ARG A 402 32.79 -9.19 -15.46
C ARG A 402 33.20 -9.88 -14.16
N LEU A 403 32.57 -9.53 -13.04
CA LEU A 403 32.84 -10.12 -11.73
C LEU A 403 32.62 -11.64 -11.71
N GLY A 404 31.54 -12.14 -12.35
CA GLY A 404 31.30 -13.58 -12.47
C GLY A 404 32.37 -14.31 -13.29
N ARG A 405 32.92 -13.68 -14.34
CA ARG A 405 34.04 -14.22 -15.12
C ARG A 405 35.34 -14.23 -14.32
N ASP A 406 35.60 -13.17 -13.55
CA ASP A 406 36.79 -13.07 -12.72
C ASP A 406 36.78 -14.10 -11.57
N SER A 407 35.62 -14.34 -10.95
CA SER A 407 35.46 -15.38 -9.93
C SER A 407 35.64 -16.81 -10.48
N LEU A 408 35.15 -17.09 -11.69
CA LEU A 408 35.40 -18.39 -12.35
C LEU A 408 36.87 -18.56 -12.74
N ASN A 409 37.54 -17.47 -13.14
CA ASN A 409 38.95 -17.49 -13.47
C ASN A 409 39.84 -17.65 -12.24
N SER A 410 39.48 -17.09 -11.08
CA SER A 410 40.21 -17.30 -9.83
C SER A 410 40.07 -18.74 -9.33
N GLU A 411 38.86 -19.33 -9.35
CA GLU A 411 38.65 -20.74 -9.01
C GLU A 411 39.44 -21.71 -9.91
N ARG A 412 39.59 -21.38 -11.20
CA ARG A 412 40.40 -22.17 -12.13
C ARG A 412 41.90 -22.09 -11.85
N ARG A 413 42.40 -20.96 -11.33
CA ARG A 413 43.81 -20.81 -10.96
C ARG A 413 44.15 -21.59 -9.69
N ASP A 414 43.23 -21.70 -8.74
CA ASP A 414 43.45 -22.45 -7.50
C ASP A 414 43.33 -23.97 -7.65
N ARG A 415 42.65 -24.46 -8.71
CA ARG A 415 42.68 -25.88 -9.07
C ARG A 415 43.94 -26.23 -9.87
N GLY A 416 45.10 -26.01 -9.25
CA GLY A 416 46.40 -26.41 -9.77
C GLY A 416 46.40 -27.85 -10.30
N PRO A 417 47.31 -28.19 -11.23
CA PRO A 417 47.30 -29.46 -11.95
C PRO A 417 47.28 -30.61 -10.95
N ARG A 418 46.17 -31.36 -10.92
CA ARG A 418 46.07 -32.60 -10.16
C ARG A 418 47.13 -33.56 -10.70
N ARG A 419 48.20 -33.75 -9.94
CA ARG A 419 49.19 -34.79 -10.17
C ARG A 419 48.68 -36.12 -9.69
#